data_AF-A0A7X8R5V3-F1
#
_entry.id   AF-A0A7X8R5V3-F1
#
_cell.length_a   1.000
_cell.length_b   1.000
_cell.length_c   1.000
_cell.angle_alpha   90.00
_cell.angle_beta   90.00
_cell.angle_gamma   90.00
#
_symmetry.space_group_name_H-M   'P 1'
#
loop_
_entity.id
_entity.type
_entity.pdbx_description
1 polymer ?
#
loop_
_entity_poly.entity_id
_entity_poly.type
_entity_poly.pdbx_seq_one_letter_code
_entity_poly.pdbx_strand_id
1 'polypeptide(L)'
;MKNPYKRTDIFRCNYSSHGRFEDKVSVYHVLQAKRCFPQGCIYFHWSCSRKNKGLSCKRGYRYVGRLCQGCSFYQDEKRHCQPKMMVTEEVYRAFIQECEAFDEWLAEMTNRRIPVSFRVQAVKPRFIKEIDRDHGHVRLSGYLLVMSEGFFDRDHFQDTFYALISPGQQEQLAFAAGDEVEAQALLNTDRGRLILTQVRAVHFEARSGAPAWTNSQALVAKAGATYFPRQSGNCLHCPHGALVDVTERLKGRVRERRDLYCLAGMQDQRECHLYALQKEDVCWERA
;
A
#
# COMPACT_ATOMS: atom_id res chain seq x y z
N MET A 1 4.41 -14.14 -16.10
CA MET A 1 4.10 -12.70 -16.22
C MET A 1 4.41 -11.99 -14.90
N LYS A 2 4.79 -10.71 -14.93
CA LYS A 2 4.95 -9.83 -13.76
C LYS A 2 4.15 -8.56 -13.96
N ASN A 3 3.88 -7.80 -12.89
CA ASN A 3 3.15 -6.52 -13.02
C ASN A 3 4.13 -5.37 -13.30
N PRO A 4 4.20 -4.84 -14.54
CA PRO A 4 5.15 -3.79 -14.91
C PRO A 4 4.88 -2.49 -14.13
N TYR A 5 3.64 -2.25 -13.69
CA TYR A 5 3.26 -1.04 -12.98
C TYR A 5 3.84 -0.91 -11.57
N LYS A 6 4.38 -1.99 -11.00
CA LYS A 6 5.07 -1.96 -9.71
C LYS A 6 6.54 -1.59 -9.80
N ARG A 7 7.12 -1.60 -11.00
CA ARG A 7 8.53 -1.23 -11.21
C ARG A 7 8.80 0.16 -10.67
N THR A 8 9.95 0.31 -10.02
CA THR A 8 10.43 1.58 -9.44
C THR A 8 11.78 2.02 -10.02
N ASP A 9 12.31 1.21 -10.94
CA ASP A 9 13.58 1.42 -11.64
C ASP A 9 13.43 2.24 -12.92
N ILE A 10 12.21 2.45 -13.43
CA ILE A 10 11.96 3.23 -14.65
C ILE A 10 12.04 4.74 -14.41
N PHE A 11 11.48 5.22 -13.30
CA PHE A 11 11.35 6.65 -13.00
C PHE A 11 11.88 7.03 -11.62
N ARG A 12 12.49 8.22 -11.53
CA ARG A 12 12.73 8.92 -10.26
C ARG A 12 12.10 10.30 -10.27
N CYS A 13 11.60 10.76 -9.13
CA CYS A 13 11.00 12.09 -9.01
C CYS A 13 11.34 12.72 -7.67
N ASN A 14 11.99 13.88 -7.72
CA ASN A 14 12.43 14.69 -6.57
C ASN A 14 11.31 15.48 -5.88
N TYR A 15 10.05 15.09 -6.08
CA TYR A 15 8.94 15.72 -5.39
C TYR A 15 9.07 15.45 -3.88
N SER A 16 8.95 16.49 -3.06
CA SER A 16 9.29 16.40 -1.63
C SER A 16 8.54 15.31 -0.85
N SER A 17 7.33 14.91 -1.30
CA SER A 17 6.61 13.81 -0.64
C SER A 17 7.17 12.42 -0.99
N HIS A 18 7.90 12.30 -2.10
CA HIS A 18 8.57 11.07 -2.54
C HIS A 18 9.91 10.85 -1.83
N GLY A 19 10.49 11.87 -1.20
CA GLY A 19 11.72 11.72 -0.40
C GLY A 19 11.59 10.70 0.74
N ARG A 20 10.37 10.41 1.22
CA ARG A 20 10.10 9.31 2.17
C ARG A 20 10.32 7.90 1.59
N PHE A 21 10.48 7.81 0.27
CA PHE A 21 10.69 6.60 -0.52
C PHE A 21 11.96 6.71 -1.38
N GLU A 22 12.95 7.50 -0.95
CA GLU A 22 14.23 7.70 -1.67
C GLU A 22 14.03 8.19 -3.12
N ASP A 23 12.98 8.99 -3.36
CA ASP A 23 12.58 9.48 -4.67
C ASP A 23 12.26 8.38 -5.71
N LYS A 24 12.15 7.13 -5.26
CA LYS A 24 11.65 6.00 -6.04
C LYS A 24 10.14 6.13 -6.15
N VAL A 25 9.64 6.01 -7.37
CA VAL A 25 8.22 6.14 -7.67
C VAL A 25 7.81 4.97 -8.57
N SER A 26 6.68 4.34 -8.25
CA SER A 26 6.18 3.24 -9.08
C SER A 26 5.70 3.77 -10.43
N VAL A 27 5.84 2.95 -11.47
CA VAL A 27 5.33 3.27 -12.81
C VAL A 27 3.83 3.56 -12.77
N TYR A 28 3.05 2.81 -11.97
CA TYR A 28 1.63 3.09 -11.75
C TYR A 28 1.38 4.56 -11.38
N HIS A 29 2.17 5.08 -10.43
CA HIS A 29 1.97 6.43 -9.94
C HIS A 29 2.24 7.47 -11.05
N VAL A 30 3.30 7.27 -11.83
CA VAL A 30 3.72 8.21 -12.88
C VAL A 30 2.77 8.15 -14.08
N LEU A 31 2.51 6.96 -14.62
CA LEU A 31 1.79 6.79 -15.89
C LEU A 31 0.27 6.73 -15.70
N GLN A 32 -0.24 6.13 -14.63
CA GLN A 32 -1.68 5.91 -14.46
C GLN A 32 -2.31 6.91 -13.49
N ALA A 33 -1.74 7.09 -12.29
CA ALA A 33 -2.36 7.90 -11.25
C ALA A 33 -2.14 9.41 -11.41
N LYS A 34 -0.92 9.84 -11.77
CA LYS A 34 -0.58 11.26 -11.95
C LYS A 34 -0.51 11.67 -13.41
N ARG A 35 -0.25 10.75 -14.32
CA ARG A 35 -0.08 11.02 -15.76
C ARG A 35 0.88 12.19 -16.00
N CYS A 36 1.97 12.21 -15.23
CA CYS A 36 2.88 13.34 -15.15
C CYS A 36 4.17 13.13 -15.96
N PHE A 37 4.24 12.09 -16.78
CA PHE A 37 5.34 11.89 -17.72
C PHE A 37 4.80 12.01 -19.16
N PRO A 38 5.52 12.71 -20.06
CA PRO A 38 6.80 13.40 -19.85
C PRO A 38 6.68 14.80 -19.24
N GLN A 39 5.49 15.40 -19.12
CA GLN A 39 5.35 16.85 -18.90
C GLN A 39 5.64 17.34 -17.48
N GLY A 40 5.78 16.44 -16.50
CA GLY A 40 5.94 16.76 -15.09
C GLY A 40 4.64 17.12 -14.37
N CYS A 41 4.76 17.40 -13.07
CA CYS A 41 3.69 17.90 -12.24
C CYS A 41 4.06 19.26 -11.63
N ILE A 42 3.06 20.11 -11.44
CA ILE A 42 3.23 21.42 -10.80
C ILE A 42 2.62 21.34 -9.41
N TYR A 43 3.35 21.84 -8.42
CA TYR A 43 2.81 22.05 -7.08
C TYR A 43 3.25 23.40 -6.52
N PHE A 44 2.44 23.89 -5.59
CA PHE A 44 2.71 25.12 -4.87
C PHE A 44 3.28 24.77 -3.51
N HIS A 45 4.49 25.25 -3.24
CA HIS A 45 5.12 25.15 -1.94
C HIS A 45 4.85 26.44 -1.16
N TRP A 46 3.97 26.33 -0.18
CA TRP A 46 3.60 27.42 0.70
C TRP A 46 4.45 27.39 1.96
N SER A 47 5.24 28.44 2.18
CA SER A 47 6.08 28.56 3.36
C SER A 47 5.84 29.89 4.10
N CYS A 48 6.21 29.92 5.39
CA CYS A 48 6.11 31.13 6.20
C CYS A 48 7.37 31.29 7.03
N SER A 49 8.13 32.34 6.79
CA SER A 49 9.43 32.57 7.43
C SER A 49 9.33 32.67 8.96
N ARG A 50 8.20 33.15 9.50
CA ARG A 50 7.94 33.17 10.94
C ARG A 50 7.70 31.77 11.52
N LYS A 51 6.84 30.98 10.87
CA LYS A 51 6.54 29.61 11.33
C LYS A 51 7.78 28.71 11.22
N ASN A 52 8.60 28.90 10.19
CA ASN A 52 9.86 28.18 10.05
C ASN A 52 10.85 28.50 11.19
N LYS A 53 10.74 29.68 11.82
CA LYS A 53 11.48 30.06 13.03
C LYS A 53 10.77 29.67 14.34
N GLY A 54 9.73 28.84 14.28
CA GLY A 54 8.94 28.43 15.45
C GLY A 54 8.00 29.51 16.01
N LEU A 55 7.87 30.68 15.36
CA LEU A 55 7.05 31.78 15.85
C LEU A 55 5.58 31.62 15.44
N SER A 56 4.69 32.15 16.28
CA SER A 56 3.26 32.25 15.99
C SER A 56 2.95 33.18 14.81
N CYS A 57 1.85 32.88 14.11
CA CYS A 57 1.35 33.68 13.01
C CYS A 57 0.68 34.97 13.54
N LYS A 58 1.07 36.14 13.05
CA LYS A 58 0.44 37.43 13.40
C LYS A 58 -1.07 37.48 13.10
N ARG A 59 -1.51 36.74 12.08
CA ARG A 59 -2.92 36.65 11.65
C ARG A 59 -3.69 35.50 12.32
N GLY A 60 -3.08 34.80 13.29
CA GLY A 60 -3.71 33.71 14.02
C GLY A 60 -3.85 32.37 13.26
N TYR A 61 -3.34 32.26 12.03
CA TYR A 61 -3.48 31.02 11.25
C TYR A 61 -2.60 29.87 11.79
N ARG A 62 -3.21 28.68 11.87
CA ARG A 62 -2.52 27.44 12.27
C ARG A 62 -1.70 26.81 11.14
N TYR A 63 -2.12 26.98 9.88
CA TYR A 63 -1.43 26.44 8.70
C TYR A 63 -1.14 27.54 7.69
N VAL A 64 -0.07 27.37 6.91
CA VAL A 64 0.25 28.25 5.78
C VAL A 64 -0.61 27.83 4.58
N GLY A 65 -1.17 28.80 3.86
CA GLY A 65 -1.75 28.51 2.56
C GLY A 65 -2.39 29.72 1.90
N ARG A 66 -3.33 29.51 0.96
CA ARG A 66 -3.92 30.56 0.12
C ARG A 66 -4.40 31.83 0.85
N LEU A 67 -4.87 31.70 2.10
CA LEU A 67 -5.33 32.84 2.91
C LEU A 67 -4.19 33.75 3.41
N CYS A 68 -2.94 33.30 3.28
CA CYS A 68 -1.75 34.06 3.62
C CYS A 68 -1.29 35.01 2.51
N GLN A 69 -1.95 35.03 1.35
CA GLN A 69 -1.71 36.02 0.30
C GLN A 69 -1.75 37.45 0.88
N GLY A 70 -0.83 38.29 0.42
CA GLY A 70 -0.61 39.67 0.93
C GLY A 70 0.17 39.77 2.25
N CYS A 71 0.55 38.66 2.89
CA CYS A 71 1.41 38.69 4.09
C CYS A 71 2.89 38.79 3.71
N SER A 72 3.64 39.72 4.31
CA SER A 72 5.08 39.89 4.06
C SER A 72 5.95 38.69 4.46
N PHE A 73 5.44 37.79 5.31
CA PHE A 73 6.14 36.59 5.75
C PHE A 73 5.77 35.34 4.95
N TYR A 74 4.81 35.44 4.02
CA TYR A 74 4.33 34.34 3.20
C TYR A 74 5.13 34.25 1.92
N GLN A 75 5.58 33.04 1.58
CA GLN A 75 6.21 32.74 0.31
C GLN A 75 5.40 31.66 -0.40
N ASP A 76 5.16 31.89 -1.69
CA ASP A 76 4.53 30.94 -2.60
C ASP A 76 5.53 30.60 -3.69
N GLU A 77 6.00 29.37 -3.70
CA GLU A 77 6.94 28.89 -4.70
C GLU A 77 6.23 27.86 -5.59
N LYS A 78 6.06 28.21 -6.87
CA LYS A 78 5.57 27.27 -7.88
C LYS A 78 6.72 26.39 -8.33
N ARG A 79 6.69 25.11 -7.96
CA ARG A 79 7.70 24.13 -8.36
C ARG A 79 7.14 23.22 -9.44
N HIS A 80 7.97 22.98 -10.45
CA HIS A 80 7.71 22.01 -11.50
C HIS A 80 8.65 20.83 -11.30
N CYS A 81 8.09 19.64 -11.07
CA CYS A 81 8.83 18.40 -10.89
C CYS A 81 8.55 17.49 -12.07
N GLN A 82 9.58 17.20 -12.86
CA GLN A 82 9.50 16.26 -13.96
C GLN A 82 10.09 14.90 -13.53
N PRO A 83 9.35 13.79 -13.68
CA PRO A 83 9.94 12.47 -13.50
C PRO A 83 11.09 12.26 -14.47
N LYS A 84 12.25 11.84 -13.96
CA LYS A 84 13.40 11.47 -14.77
C LYS A 84 13.31 9.99 -15.15
N MET A 85 13.40 9.71 -16.44
CA MET A 85 13.57 8.34 -16.94
C MET A 85 14.98 7.85 -16.62
N MET A 86 15.07 6.68 -16.01
CA MET A 86 16.32 6.10 -15.50
C MET A 86 16.88 5.00 -16.43
N VAL A 87 16.16 4.67 -17.49
CA VAL A 87 16.51 3.66 -18.49
C VAL A 87 16.75 4.33 -19.85
N THR A 88 17.36 3.61 -20.80
CA THR A 88 17.51 4.11 -22.17
C THR A 88 16.17 4.16 -22.89
N GLU A 89 16.10 4.87 -24.01
CA GLU A 89 14.87 4.97 -24.79
C GLU A 89 14.46 3.61 -25.37
N GLU A 90 15.41 2.78 -25.79
CA GLU A 90 15.15 1.43 -26.29
C GLU A 90 14.52 0.54 -25.22
N VAL A 91 15.09 0.57 -24.00
CA VAL A 91 14.54 -0.17 -22.85
C VAL A 91 13.15 0.35 -22.49
N TYR A 92 12.93 1.67 -22.57
CA TYR A 92 11.63 2.26 -22.30
C TYR A 92 10.57 1.86 -23.33
N ARG A 93 10.92 1.81 -24.63
CA ARG A 93 10.00 1.36 -25.68
C ARG A 93 9.58 -0.10 -25.47
N ALA A 94 10.54 -0.98 -25.18
CA ALA A 94 10.24 -2.37 -24.84
C ALA A 94 9.35 -2.46 -23.59
N PHE A 95 9.64 -1.64 -22.58
CA PHE A 95 8.83 -1.56 -21.36
C PHE A 95 7.38 -1.10 -21.62
N ILE A 96 7.14 -0.17 -22.54
CA ILE A 96 5.79 0.24 -22.90
C ILE A 96 5.02 -0.90 -23.57
N GLN A 97 5.68 -1.69 -24.42
CA GLN A 97 5.07 -2.89 -24.99
C GLN A 97 4.73 -3.92 -23.91
N GLU A 98 5.57 -4.09 -22.89
CA GLU A 98 5.25 -4.92 -21.72
C GLU A 98 4.01 -4.38 -20.97
N CYS A 99 3.89 -3.06 -20.81
CA CYS A 99 2.71 -2.44 -20.20
C CYS A 99 1.43 -2.68 -21.02
N GLU A 100 1.50 -2.51 -22.34
CA GLU A 100 0.37 -2.73 -23.25
C GLU A 100 -0.10 -4.19 -23.20
N ALA A 101 0.83 -5.15 -23.32
CA ALA A 101 0.51 -6.58 -23.21
C ALA A 101 -0.08 -6.93 -21.84
N PHE A 102 0.40 -6.30 -20.77
CA PHE A 102 -0.15 -6.48 -19.43
C PHE A 102 -1.57 -5.89 -19.29
N ASP A 103 -1.84 -4.74 -19.89
CA ASP A 103 -3.16 -4.11 -19.89
C ASP A 103 -4.18 -4.91 -20.71
N GLU A 104 -3.77 -5.47 -21.85
CA GLU A 104 -4.58 -6.40 -22.64
C GLU A 104 -4.94 -7.65 -21.82
N TRP A 105 -3.94 -8.31 -21.24
CA TRP A 105 -4.15 -9.44 -20.35
C TRP A 105 -5.08 -9.10 -19.18
N LEU A 106 -4.88 -7.94 -18.55
CA LEU A 106 -5.71 -7.50 -17.44
C LEU A 106 -7.15 -7.27 -17.88
N ALA A 107 -7.38 -6.70 -19.07
CA ALA A 107 -8.71 -6.50 -19.62
C ALA A 107 -9.44 -7.82 -19.88
N GLU A 108 -8.73 -8.84 -20.37
CA GLU A 108 -9.26 -10.20 -20.59
C GLU A 108 -9.63 -10.93 -19.29
N MET A 109 -8.85 -10.68 -18.23
CA MET A 109 -9.05 -11.33 -16.93
C MET A 109 -10.04 -10.59 -16.03
N THR A 110 -10.26 -9.30 -16.26
CA THR A 110 -11.19 -8.47 -15.48
C THR A 110 -12.66 -8.73 -15.90
N ASN A 111 -13.62 -8.48 -15.01
CA ASN A 111 -15.07 -8.63 -15.23
C ASN A 111 -15.61 -10.05 -15.40
N ARG A 112 -14.77 -11.09 -15.31
CA ARG A 112 -15.21 -12.49 -15.26
C ARG A 112 -14.64 -13.22 -14.05
N ARG A 113 -15.30 -14.31 -13.66
CA ARG A 113 -14.72 -15.24 -12.69
C ARG A 113 -13.72 -16.12 -13.40
N ILE A 114 -12.52 -16.17 -12.86
CA ILE A 114 -11.42 -16.96 -13.40
C ILE A 114 -10.97 -18.01 -12.39
N PRO A 115 -10.56 -19.20 -12.86
CA PRO A 115 -9.83 -20.14 -12.03
C PRO A 115 -8.52 -19.50 -11.58
N VAL A 116 -8.17 -19.72 -10.33
CA VAL A 116 -6.89 -19.28 -9.77
C VAL A 116 -6.30 -20.39 -8.93
N SER A 117 -5.00 -20.61 -9.06
CA SER A 117 -4.22 -21.47 -8.17
C SER A 117 -3.10 -20.67 -7.55
N PHE A 118 -2.90 -20.76 -6.24
CA PHE A 118 -1.88 -19.98 -5.56
C PHE A 118 -1.45 -20.59 -4.23
N ARG A 119 -0.24 -20.22 -3.81
CA ARG A 119 0.27 -20.51 -2.47
C ARG A 119 0.16 -19.27 -1.58
N VAL A 120 -0.46 -19.43 -0.42
CA VAL A 120 -0.62 -18.34 0.55
C VAL A 120 0.73 -18.06 1.21
N GLN A 121 1.29 -16.87 1.00
CA GLN A 121 2.52 -16.45 1.67
C GLN A 121 2.23 -15.94 3.08
N ALA A 122 1.16 -15.15 3.25
CA ALA A 122 0.76 -14.62 4.54
C ALA A 122 -0.74 -14.35 4.60
N VAL A 123 -1.32 -14.47 5.78
CA VAL A 123 -2.71 -14.10 6.08
C VAL A 123 -2.69 -12.94 7.06
N LYS A 124 -3.33 -11.82 6.71
CA LYS A 124 -3.32 -10.60 7.52
C LYS A 124 -4.73 -10.13 7.82
N PRO A 125 -5.08 -9.85 9.09
CA PRO A 125 -6.34 -9.21 9.41
C PRO A 125 -6.45 -7.85 8.70
N ARG A 126 -7.58 -7.60 8.06
CA ARG A 126 -7.89 -6.34 7.38
C ARG A 126 -8.91 -5.54 8.17
N PHE A 127 -8.53 -4.36 8.61
CA PHE A 127 -9.42 -3.46 9.35
C PHE A 127 -9.81 -2.24 8.52
N ILE A 128 -11.02 -1.73 8.77
CA ILE A 128 -11.49 -0.44 8.28
C ILE A 128 -11.72 0.45 9.50
N LYS A 129 -11.22 1.68 9.44
CA LYS A 129 -11.43 2.72 10.43
C LYS A 129 -12.28 3.83 9.84
N GLU A 130 -13.43 4.12 10.43
CA GLU A 130 -14.29 5.23 10.04
C GLU A 130 -14.26 6.26 11.17
N ILE A 131 -13.97 7.52 10.83
CA ILE A 131 -13.87 8.64 11.77
C ILE A 131 -14.95 9.66 11.39
N ASP A 132 -15.96 9.81 12.24
CA ASP A 132 -17.07 10.75 12.10
C ASP A 132 -17.09 11.72 13.28
N ARG A 133 -16.95 13.03 13.00
CA ARG A 133 -16.97 14.18 13.94
C ARG A 133 -16.09 14.01 15.19
N ASP A 134 -16.47 13.15 16.13
CA ASP A 134 -15.78 12.89 17.41
C ASP A 134 -15.60 11.39 17.75
N HIS A 135 -16.09 10.47 16.91
CA HIS A 135 -15.99 9.03 17.14
C HIS A 135 -15.24 8.33 16.00
N GLY A 136 -14.25 7.51 16.39
CA GLY A 136 -13.55 6.62 15.48
C GLY A 136 -13.93 5.18 15.77
N HIS A 137 -14.56 4.48 14.83
CA HIS A 137 -14.81 3.06 14.94
C HIS A 137 -13.82 2.29 14.06
N VAL A 138 -13.22 1.23 14.59
CA VAL A 138 -12.38 0.30 13.82
C VAL A 138 -13.06 -1.05 13.83
N ARG A 139 -13.35 -1.63 12.66
CA ARG A 139 -13.95 -2.96 12.55
C ARG A 139 -13.08 -3.90 11.71
N LEU A 140 -13.14 -5.18 12.04
CA LEU A 140 -12.57 -6.24 11.20
C LEU A 140 -13.43 -6.35 9.95
N SER A 141 -12.84 -6.06 8.79
CA SER A 141 -13.53 -6.16 7.50
C SER A 141 -13.32 -7.50 6.81
N GLY A 142 -12.31 -8.27 7.21
CA GLY A 142 -11.93 -9.53 6.59
C GLY A 142 -10.44 -9.80 6.75
N TYR A 143 -9.89 -10.60 5.84
CA TYR A 143 -8.47 -10.91 5.79
C TYR A 143 -7.92 -10.66 4.40
N LEU A 144 -6.65 -10.28 4.37
CA LEU A 144 -5.84 -10.13 3.18
C LEU A 144 -4.92 -11.33 3.09
N LEU A 145 -5.18 -12.18 2.10
CA LEU A 145 -4.21 -13.19 1.67
C LEU A 145 -3.16 -12.48 0.81
N VAL A 146 -1.89 -12.76 1.08
CA VAL A 146 -0.75 -12.26 0.31
C VAL A 146 -0.13 -13.46 -0.37
N MET A 147 0.11 -13.36 -1.67
CA MET A 147 0.73 -14.39 -2.49
C MET A 147 1.87 -13.75 -3.27
N SER A 148 2.94 -14.49 -3.54
CA SER A 148 4.08 -14.03 -4.35
C SER A 148 4.10 -14.62 -5.76
N GLU A 149 3.34 -15.69 -5.98
CA GLU A 149 3.22 -16.40 -7.24
C GLU A 149 1.89 -17.17 -7.31
N GLY A 150 1.45 -17.51 -8.52
CA GLY A 150 0.26 -18.30 -8.77
C GLY A 150 -0.15 -18.28 -10.23
N PHE A 151 -1.25 -18.95 -10.54
CA PHE A 151 -1.82 -19.05 -11.88
C PHE A 151 -3.17 -18.36 -11.93
N PHE A 152 -3.40 -17.60 -13.00
CA PHE A 152 -4.71 -17.05 -13.36
C PHE A 152 -5.13 -17.76 -14.64
N ASP A 153 -6.13 -18.63 -14.56
CA ASP A 153 -6.48 -19.58 -15.61
C ASP A 153 -5.25 -20.44 -16.01
N ARG A 154 -4.61 -20.13 -17.15
CA ARG A 154 -3.41 -20.82 -17.63
C ARG A 154 -2.14 -19.98 -17.51
N ASP A 155 -2.26 -18.73 -17.09
CA ASP A 155 -1.16 -17.79 -17.07
C ASP A 155 -0.44 -17.77 -15.73
N HIS A 156 0.84 -18.12 -15.75
CA HIS A 156 1.70 -18.04 -14.58
C HIS A 156 2.05 -16.58 -14.26
N PHE A 157 1.76 -16.16 -13.03
CA PHE A 157 2.04 -14.83 -12.51
C PHE A 157 3.04 -14.88 -11.35
N GLN A 158 4.12 -14.10 -11.45
CA GLN A 158 5.32 -14.17 -10.61
C GLN A 158 5.62 -12.81 -9.93
N ASP A 159 4.61 -12.25 -9.29
CA ASP A 159 4.71 -11.00 -8.53
C ASP A 159 3.66 -11.03 -7.40
N THR A 160 3.75 -10.14 -6.43
CA THR A 160 2.80 -10.09 -5.32
C THR A 160 1.38 -9.80 -5.79
N PHE A 161 0.41 -10.61 -5.41
CA PHE A 161 -1.01 -10.29 -5.56
C PHE A 161 -1.73 -10.66 -4.28
N TYR A 162 -2.97 -10.20 -4.17
CA TYR A 162 -3.71 -10.28 -2.93
C TYR A 162 -5.07 -10.94 -3.14
N ALA A 163 -5.60 -11.58 -2.11
CA ALA A 163 -7.01 -11.99 -2.09
C ALA A 163 -7.71 -11.40 -0.87
N LEU A 164 -8.95 -10.94 -1.06
CA LEU A 164 -9.81 -10.51 0.02
C LEU A 164 -10.80 -11.61 0.34
N ILE A 165 -10.77 -12.08 1.60
CA ILE A 165 -11.72 -13.03 2.14
C ILE A 165 -12.48 -12.41 3.32
N SER A 166 -13.73 -12.81 3.51
CA SER A 166 -14.55 -12.33 4.62
C SER A 166 -14.15 -12.98 5.95
N PRO A 167 -14.54 -12.39 7.10
CA PRO A 167 -14.33 -13.04 8.40
C PRO A 167 -14.97 -14.42 8.50
N GLY A 168 -16.16 -14.60 7.91
CA GLY A 168 -16.84 -15.90 7.88
C GLY A 168 -16.12 -16.93 7.01
N GLN A 169 -15.54 -16.51 5.88
CA GLN A 169 -14.71 -17.40 5.07
C GLN A 169 -13.45 -17.85 5.81
N GLN A 170 -12.80 -16.94 6.53
CA GLN A 170 -11.64 -17.30 7.34
C GLN A 170 -12.01 -18.26 8.48
N GLU A 171 -13.16 -18.06 9.13
CA GLU A 171 -13.64 -18.93 10.20
C GLU A 171 -13.99 -20.34 9.70
N GLN A 172 -14.54 -20.45 8.48
CA GLN A 172 -14.90 -21.73 7.87
C GLN A 172 -13.70 -22.47 7.26
N LEU A 173 -12.84 -21.76 6.54
CA LEU A 173 -11.78 -22.36 5.72
C LEU A 173 -10.41 -22.34 6.41
N ALA A 174 -10.23 -21.50 7.43
CA ALA A 174 -9.00 -21.36 8.20
C ALA A 174 -7.76 -21.26 7.31
N PHE A 175 -7.69 -20.27 6.43
CA PHE A 175 -6.49 -20.07 5.60
C PHE A 175 -5.29 -19.81 6.50
N ALA A 176 -4.19 -20.46 6.18
CA ALA A 176 -2.90 -20.30 6.85
C ALA A 176 -1.77 -20.03 5.85
N ALA A 177 -0.67 -19.50 6.35
CA ALA A 177 0.53 -19.30 5.54
C ALA A 177 1.12 -20.66 5.12
N GLY A 178 1.37 -20.83 3.83
CA GLY A 178 1.88 -22.03 3.20
C GLY A 178 0.82 -22.89 2.52
N ASP A 179 -0.48 -22.62 2.73
CA ASP A 179 -1.57 -23.38 2.09
C ASP A 179 -1.53 -23.23 0.56
N GLU A 180 -1.75 -24.33 -0.15
CA GLU A 180 -1.87 -24.39 -1.61
C GLU A 180 -3.35 -24.53 -1.97
N VAL A 181 -3.83 -23.60 -2.79
CA VAL A 181 -5.26 -23.34 -2.95
C VAL A 181 -5.61 -23.18 -4.41
N GLU A 182 -6.65 -23.89 -4.84
CA GLU A 182 -7.38 -23.61 -6.07
C GLU A 182 -8.72 -22.95 -5.74
N ALA A 183 -9.12 -21.94 -6.51
CA ALA A 183 -10.38 -21.24 -6.31
C ALA A 183 -10.91 -20.60 -7.60
N GLN A 184 -12.10 -20.05 -7.51
CA GLN A 184 -12.70 -19.15 -8.51
C GLN A 184 -12.79 -17.75 -7.91
N ALA A 185 -12.29 -16.73 -8.60
CA ALA A 185 -12.28 -15.36 -8.09
C ALA A 185 -12.48 -14.30 -9.19
N LEU A 186 -12.86 -13.09 -8.78
CA LEU A 186 -12.86 -11.91 -9.65
C LEU A 186 -11.55 -11.15 -9.47
N LEU A 187 -10.81 -10.96 -10.56
CA LEU A 187 -9.63 -10.11 -10.57
C LEU A 187 -10.03 -8.63 -10.65
N ASN A 188 -9.44 -7.81 -9.79
CA ASN A 188 -9.59 -6.36 -9.78
C ASN A 188 -8.23 -5.68 -9.57
N THR A 189 -8.16 -4.40 -9.89
CA THR A 189 -6.98 -3.57 -9.59
C THR A 189 -7.25 -2.54 -8.52
N ASP A 190 -6.34 -2.39 -7.56
CA ASP A 190 -6.36 -1.31 -6.58
C ASP A 190 -4.99 -0.63 -6.48
N ARG A 191 -4.92 0.58 -7.04
CA ARG A 191 -3.71 1.43 -7.06
C ARG A 191 -2.48 0.70 -7.60
N GLY A 192 -2.65 -0.02 -8.71
CA GLY A 192 -1.58 -0.79 -9.37
C GLY A 192 -1.32 -2.18 -8.76
N ARG A 193 -2.13 -2.62 -7.79
CA ARG A 193 -2.05 -3.97 -7.20
C ARG A 193 -3.16 -4.85 -7.75
N LEU A 194 -2.84 -6.11 -7.99
CA LEU A 194 -3.84 -7.12 -8.34
C LEU A 194 -4.50 -7.66 -7.07
N ILE A 195 -5.83 -7.62 -7.03
CA ILE A 195 -6.64 -8.07 -5.90
C ILE A 195 -7.74 -9.00 -6.42
N LEU A 196 -7.71 -10.23 -5.92
CA LEU A 196 -8.78 -11.20 -6.05
C LEU A 196 -9.88 -10.88 -5.04
N THR A 197 -11.10 -10.76 -5.54
CA THR A 197 -12.31 -10.60 -4.73
C THR A 197 -13.30 -11.70 -5.04
N GLN A 198 -14.31 -11.88 -4.19
CA GLN A 198 -15.29 -12.95 -4.32
C GLN A 198 -14.67 -14.35 -4.51
N VAL A 199 -13.62 -14.65 -3.74
CA VAL A 199 -12.97 -15.97 -3.76
C VAL A 199 -14.01 -17.03 -3.34
N ARG A 200 -14.28 -17.99 -4.21
CA ARG A 200 -15.31 -19.03 -4.06
C ARG A 200 -14.81 -20.35 -4.62
N ALA A 201 -15.57 -21.43 -4.41
CA ALA A 201 -15.22 -22.79 -4.86
C ALA A 201 -13.79 -23.16 -4.46
N VAL A 202 -13.46 -22.88 -3.20
CA VAL A 202 -12.11 -23.05 -2.66
C VAL A 202 -11.84 -24.53 -2.45
N HIS A 203 -10.77 -25.02 -3.06
CA HIS A 203 -10.19 -26.34 -2.86
C HIS A 203 -8.77 -26.18 -2.33
N PHE A 204 -8.40 -26.98 -1.34
CA PHE A 204 -7.04 -27.00 -0.79
C PHE A 204 -6.33 -28.21 -1.33
N GLU A 205 -5.33 -28.00 -2.17
CA GLU A 205 -4.47 -29.07 -2.68
C GLU A 205 -3.56 -29.59 -1.56
N ALA A 206 -2.98 -28.67 -0.79
CA ALA A 206 -2.17 -28.97 0.37
C ALA A 206 -2.43 -27.98 1.51
N ARG A 207 -2.48 -28.52 2.74
CA ARG A 207 -2.53 -27.73 3.97
C ARG A 207 -1.14 -27.63 4.57
N SER A 208 -0.75 -26.42 4.93
CA SER A 208 0.54 -26.14 5.58
C SER A 208 0.65 -26.66 7.01
N GLY A 209 -0.49 -26.78 7.71
CA GLY A 209 -0.53 -27.01 9.15
C GLY A 209 -0.09 -25.80 10.00
N ALA A 210 0.20 -24.66 9.38
CA ALA A 210 0.54 -23.44 10.09
C ALA A 210 -0.69 -22.88 10.85
N PRO A 211 -0.48 -22.12 11.94
CA PRO A 211 -1.59 -21.53 12.68
C PRO A 211 -2.34 -20.52 11.81
N ALA A 212 -3.65 -20.72 11.68
CA ALA A 212 -4.55 -19.78 11.02
C ALA A 212 -5.01 -18.69 12.00
N TRP A 213 -5.21 -17.47 11.49
CA TRP A 213 -5.85 -16.41 12.27
C TRP A 213 -7.31 -16.74 12.54
N THR A 214 -7.76 -16.52 13.78
CA THR A 214 -9.18 -16.51 14.15
C THR A 214 -9.70 -15.08 14.30
N ASN A 215 -11.02 -14.91 14.16
CA ASN A 215 -11.70 -13.62 14.35
C ASN A 215 -11.44 -13.04 15.75
N SER A 216 -11.46 -13.88 16.78
CA SER A 216 -11.16 -13.47 18.15
C SER A 216 -9.71 -13.00 18.31
N GLN A 217 -8.73 -13.74 17.77
CA GLN A 217 -7.33 -13.32 17.81
C GLN A 217 -7.12 -11.98 17.10
N ALA A 218 -7.73 -11.78 15.93
CA ALA A 218 -7.64 -10.54 15.19
C ALA A 218 -8.20 -9.35 16.00
N LEU A 219 -9.34 -9.53 16.68
CA LEU A 219 -9.95 -8.49 17.52
C LEU A 219 -9.12 -8.16 18.76
N VAL A 220 -8.52 -9.16 19.41
CA VAL A 220 -7.60 -8.94 20.54
C VAL A 220 -6.36 -8.19 20.06
N ALA A 221 -5.76 -8.61 18.95
CA ALA A 221 -4.60 -7.95 18.37
C ALA A 221 -4.90 -6.50 17.97
N LYS A 222 -6.13 -6.21 17.51
CA LYS A 222 -6.60 -4.84 17.26
C LYS A 222 -6.56 -3.96 18.51
N ALA A 223 -6.90 -4.50 19.68
CA ALA A 223 -6.95 -3.75 20.93
C ALA A 223 -5.55 -3.34 21.42
N GLY A 224 -4.54 -4.20 21.19
CA GLY A 224 -3.14 -3.91 21.47
C GLY A 224 -2.37 -3.23 20.34
N ALA A 225 -3.01 -2.92 19.21
CA ALA A 225 -2.31 -2.48 18.00
C ALA A 225 -1.72 -1.08 18.15
N THR A 226 -0.46 -0.91 17.73
CA THR A 226 0.23 0.38 17.76
C THR A 226 0.32 1.00 16.38
N TYR A 227 0.03 2.29 16.26
CA TYR A 227 0.11 3.03 15.00
C TYR A 227 1.55 3.39 14.64
N PHE A 228 1.97 3.07 13.42
CA PHE A 228 3.27 3.47 12.88
C PHE A 228 3.13 4.62 11.89
N PRO A 229 3.76 5.79 12.16
CA PRO A 229 3.68 6.94 11.27
C PRO A 229 4.48 6.77 9.97
N ARG A 230 5.37 5.76 9.92
CA ARG A 230 6.15 5.40 8.72
C ARG A 230 5.77 3.99 8.27
N GLN A 231 5.59 3.83 6.96
CA GLN A 231 5.27 2.55 6.32
C GLN A 231 6.55 1.92 5.77
N SER A 232 7.32 1.26 6.62
CA SER A 232 8.49 0.52 6.16
C SER A 232 8.10 -0.74 5.40
N GLY A 233 8.93 -1.15 4.43
CA GLY A 233 8.75 -2.41 3.70
C GLY A 233 8.65 -3.62 4.63
N ASN A 234 9.56 -3.72 5.61
CA ASN A 234 9.60 -4.87 6.52
C ASN A 234 8.29 -5.05 7.31
N CYS A 235 7.71 -3.95 7.81
CA CYS A 235 6.42 -4.02 8.50
C CYS A 235 5.26 -4.32 7.55
N LEU A 236 5.30 -3.87 6.29
CA LEU A 236 4.28 -4.21 5.30
C LEU A 236 4.27 -5.69 4.94
N HIS A 237 5.42 -6.36 4.98
CA HIS A 237 5.54 -7.79 4.73
C HIS A 237 5.30 -8.64 5.98
N CYS A 238 5.43 -8.06 7.18
CA CYS A 238 5.16 -8.74 8.45
C CYS A 238 3.75 -9.32 8.60
N PRO A 239 3.59 -10.57 9.08
CA PRO A 239 2.28 -11.16 9.41
C PRO A 239 1.46 -10.34 10.41
N HIS A 240 2.14 -9.62 11.31
CA HIS A 240 1.52 -8.71 12.29
C HIS A 240 1.41 -7.26 11.80
N GLY A 241 1.89 -6.94 10.60
CA GLY A 241 1.70 -5.61 10.01
C GLY A 241 0.37 -5.52 9.30
N ALA A 242 -0.54 -4.67 9.79
CA ALA A 242 -1.87 -4.48 9.22
C ALA A 242 -2.01 -3.08 8.61
N LEU A 243 -2.36 -3.02 7.33
CA LEU A 243 -2.83 -1.80 6.70
C LEU A 243 -4.31 -1.59 7.03
N VAL A 244 -4.61 -0.44 7.63
CA VAL A 244 -5.97 -0.04 7.99
C VAL A 244 -6.41 1.05 7.02
N ASP A 245 -7.48 0.76 6.27
CA ASP A 245 -8.11 1.76 5.42
C ASP A 245 -8.90 2.72 6.31
N VAL A 246 -8.55 4.00 6.29
CA VAL A 246 -9.15 5.06 7.13
C VAL A 246 -9.99 5.99 6.28
N THR A 247 -11.28 6.08 6.59
CA THR A 247 -12.20 7.05 6.01
C THR A 247 -12.54 8.09 7.06
N GLU A 248 -12.14 9.33 6.83
CA GLU A 248 -12.37 10.45 7.73
C GLU A 248 -13.38 11.42 7.09
N ARG A 249 -14.54 11.58 7.73
CA ARG A 249 -15.60 12.49 7.25
C ARG A 249 -15.64 13.73 8.15
N LEU A 250 -15.06 14.82 7.67
CA LEU A 250 -15.02 16.10 8.38
C LEU A 250 -15.68 17.19 7.55
N LYS A 251 -16.74 17.81 8.09
CA LYS A 251 -17.42 18.98 7.50
C LYS A 251 -17.75 18.80 6.00
N GLY A 252 -18.30 17.65 5.64
CA GLY A 252 -18.70 17.33 4.26
C GLY A 252 -17.55 16.91 3.33
N ARG A 253 -16.31 16.85 3.82
CA ARG A 253 -15.18 16.31 3.06
C ARG A 253 -14.85 14.90 3.52
N VAL A 254 -14.77 13.98 2.56
CA VAL A 254 -14.27 12.63 2.76
C VAL A 254 -12.78 12.64 2.48
N ARG A 255 -11.99 12.21 3.46
CA ARG A 255 -10.55 11.98 3.32
C ARG A 255 -10.27 10.51 3.53
N GLU A 256 -9.68 9.88 2.53
CA GLU A 256 -9.24 8.50 2.61
C GLU A 256 -7.72 8.47 2.80
N ARG A 257 -7.25 7.63 3.72
CA ARG A 257 -5.82 7.33 3.89
C ARG A 257 -5.63 5.88 4.33
N ARG A 258 -4.38 5.42 4.32
CA ARG A 258 -3.99 4.13 4.88
C ARG A 258 -3.01 4.35 6.00
N ASP A 259 -3.36 3.84 7.18
CA ASP A 259 -2.52 3.88 8.36
C ASP A 259 -1.94 2.47 8.58
N LEU A 260 -0.66 2.37 8.93
CA LEU A 260 -0.02 1.09 9.24
C LEU A 260 -0.06 0.86 10.75
N TYR A 261 -0.49 -0.33 11.15
CA TYR A 261 -0.55 -0.75 12.53
C TYR A 261 0.30 -2.01 12.75
N CYS A 262 0.99 -2.06 13.89
CA CYS A 262 1.63 -3.27 14.38
C CYS A 262 0.68 -3.99 15.33
N LEU A 263 0.16 -5.14 14.90
CA LEU A 263 -0.75 -5.99 15.67
C LEU A 263 -0.06 -6.74 16.82
N ALA A 264 1.28 -6.74 16.85
CA ALA A 264 2.06 -7.25 17.96
C ALA A 264 2.24 -6.21 19.09
N GLY A 265 1.76 -4.97 18.92
CA GLY A 265 1.83 -3.92 19.95
C GLY A 265 3.21 -3.30 20.16
N MET A 266 4.14 -3.47 19.22
CA MET A 266 5.47 -2.85 19.29
C MET A 266 5.35 -1.33 19.14
N GLN A 267 6.04 -0.58 20.00
CA GLN A 267 6.04 0.90 19.97
C GLN A 267 6.95 1.47 18.89
N ASP A 268 8.07 0.80 18.60
CA ASP A 268 8.99 1.15 17.51
C ASP A 268 9.31 -0.11 16.68
N GLN A 269 9.31 0.04 15.36
CA GLN A 269 9.79 -0.99 14.43
C GLN A 269 11.25 -1.37 14.69
N ARG A 270 12.09 -0.40 15.05
CA ARG A 270 13.54 -0.60 15.29
C ARG A 270 13.79 -1.55 16.45
N GLU A 271 12.88 -1.56 17.41
CA GLU A 271 12.92 -2.42 18.60
C GLU A 271 12.14 -3.74 18.41
N CYS A 272 11.57 -3.97 17.21
CA CYS A 272 10.82 -5.18 16.91
C CYS A 272 11.72 -6.43 17.01
N HIS A 273 11.47 -7.27 18.02
CA HIS A 273 12.19 -8.52 18.27
C HIS A 273 11.75 -9.66 17.34
N LEU A 274 10.56 -9.56 16.73
CA LEU A 274 10.04 -10.54 15.76
C LEU A 274 10.90 -10.67 14.49
N TYR A 275 11.83 -9.74 14.29
CA TYR A 275 12.78 -9.71 13.18
C TYR A 275 14.24 -9.63 13.64
N ALA A 276 14.55 -10.00 14.89
CA ALA A 276 15.92 -9.91 15.42
C ALA A 276 16.95 -10.64 14.54
N LEU A 277 16.58 -11.77 13.92
CA LEU A 277 17.43 -12.54 13.00
C LEU A 277 17.52 -11.95 11.58
N GLN A 278 16.58 -11.10 11.14
CA GLN A 278 16.67 -10.39 9.84
C GLN A 278 17.33 -9.00 9.99
N LYS A 279 17.84 -8.67 11.19
CA LYS A 279 18.47 -7.39 11.53
C LYS A 279 19.99 -7.47 11.65
N GLU A 280 20.63 -8.61 11.35
CA GLU A 280 22.10 -8.70 11.37
C GLU A 280 22.73 -7.62 10.46
N ASP A 281 22.11 -7.32 9.31
CA ASP A 281 22.59 -6.30 8.37
C ASP A 281 22.38 -4.84 8.86
N VAL A 282 21.51 -4.60 9.84
CA VAL A 282 21.23 -3.24 10.35
C VAL A 282 22.11 -2.90 11.57
N CYS A 283 22.70 -3.92 12.20
CA CYS A 283 23.59 -3.74 13.35
C CYS A 283 25.03 -3.34 12.94
N TRP A 284 25.42 -3.46 11.68
CA TRP A 284 26.79 -3.17 11.22
C TRP A 284 27.01 -1.79 10.60
N GLU A 285 25.97 -0.96 10.42
CA GLU A 285 26.15 0.47 10.07
C GLU A 285 26.60 1.34 11.27
N ARG A 286 27.00 0.71 12.38
CA ARG A 286 27.70 1.34 13.49
C ARG A 286 28.97 0.55 13.82
N ALA A 287 29.97 0.68 12.95
CA ALA A 287 31.38 0.62 13.31
C ALA A 287 32.10 1.78 12.64
#